data_AF-A0A5M8PLR2-F1
#
_entry.id   AF-A0A5M8PLR2-F1
#
_cell.length_a   1.000
_cell.length_b   1.000
_cell.length_c   1.000
_cell.angle_alpha   90.00
_cell.angle_beta   90.00
_cell.angle_gamma   90.00
#
_symmetry.space_group_name_H-M   'P 1'
#
loop_
_entity.id
_entity.type
_entity.pdbx_description
1 polymer ?
#
loop_
_entity_poly.entity_id
_entity_poly.type
_entity_poly.pdbx_seq_one_letter_code
_entity_poly.pdbx_strand_id
1 'polypeptide(L)'
;MIYSIPQLVGAMACFARIQAFLRSEARRDHRLPLHQPTGTDCPGTMNQSDIELKSVPEKTSVSGQTRTSSALIEVQNASFAWNIGGQPVVQDVSFTIKPYQFTFIVGPVGSGKSTLLKGLLGETPSSQGFVYSGSNQAAYAEQTSWIQNGTVQENILGI
;
A
#
# COMPACT_ATOMS: atom_id res chain seq x y z
N MET A 1 -42.57 -11.68 32.67
CA MET A 1 -42.50 -11.17 31.29
C MET A 1 -41.98 -9.72 31.19
N ILE A 2 -42.37 -8.78 32.06
CA ILE A 2 -41.99 -7.35 31.93
C ILE A 2 -40.50 -7.06 32.32
N TYR A 3 -39.88 -7.86 33.18
CA TYR A 3 -38.48 -7.67 33.64
C TYR A 3 -37.40 -7.92 32.57
N SER A 4 -37.74 -8.60 31.46
CA SER A 4 -36.78 -8.94 30.40
C SER A 4 -36.66 -7.84 29.34
N ILE A 5 -37.56 -6.85 29.34
CA ILE A 5 -37.57 -5.77 28.34
C ILE A 5 -36.29 -4.92 28.41
N PRO A 6 -35.80 -4.47 29.59
CA PRO A 6 -34.56 -3.70 29.66
C PRO A 6 -33.33 -4.49 29.17
N GLN A 7 -33.29 -5.81 29.44
CA GLN A 7 -32.22 -6.68 28.97
C GLN A 7 -32.23 -6.84 27.44
N LEU A 8 -33.42 -6.99 26.85
CA LEU A 8 -33.58 -7.04 25.40
C LEU A 8 -33.14 -5.73 24.74
N VAL A 9 -33.53 -4.58 25.31
CA VAL A 9 -33.12 -3.25 24.81
C VAL A 9 -31.59 -3.09 24.88
N GLY A 10 -30.96 -3.52 25.98
CA GLY A 10 -29.50 -3.53 26.10
C GLY A 10 -28.83 -4.41 25.05
N ALA A 11 -29.34 -5.63 24.83
CA ALA A 11 -28.84 -6.53 23.80
C ALA A 11 -28.97 -5.93 22.39
N MET A 12 -30.11 -5.30 22.07
CA MET A 12 -30.31 -4.62 20.79
C MET A 12 -29.34 -3.45 20.59
N ALA A 13 -29.00 -2.69 21.65
CA ALA A 13 -27.99 -1.65 21.57
C ALA A 13 -26.58 -2.21 21.31
N CYS A 14 -26.22 -3.35 21.92
CA CYS A 14 -24.98 -4.06 21.62
C CYS A 14 -24.93 -4.54 20.16
N PHE A 15 -26.02 -5.15 19.66
CA PHE A 15 -26.11 -5.55 18.25
C PHE A 15 -25.99 -4.36 17.31
N ALA A 16 -26.63 -3.23 17.63
CA ALA A 16 -26.51 -2.02 16.83
C ALA A 16 -25.05 -1.53 16.73
N ARG A 17 -24.28 -1.59 17.83
CA ARG A 17 -22.85 -1.23 17.84
C ARG A 17 -22.00 -2.21 17.03
N ILE A 18 -22.23 -3.51 17.18
CA ILE A 18 -21.52 -4.54 16.40
C ILE A 18 -21.84 -4.37 14.92
N GLN A 19 -23.12 -4.17 14.57
CA GLN A 19 -23.54 -3.93 13.19
C GLN A 19 -22.90 -2.65 12.63
N ALA A 20 -22.83 -1.58 13.41
CA ALA A 20 -22.16 -0.35 12.99
C ALA A 20 -20.66 -0.57 12.72
N PHE A 21 -19.98 -1.34 13.57
CA PHE A 21 -18.58 -1.71 13.36
C PHE A 21 -18.40 -2.59 12.11
N LEU A 22 -19.21 -3.63 11.95
CA LEU A 22 -19.12 -4.54 10.80
C LEU A 22 -19.46 -3.85 9.47
N ARG A 23 -20.26 -2.78 9.50
CA ARG A 23 -20.56 -1.95 8.34
C ARG A 23 -19.55 -0.82 8.10
N SER A 24 -18.60 -0.60 9.01
CA SER A 24 -17.56 0.40 8.79
C SER A 24 -16.67 0.00 7.62
N GLU A 25 -16.12 0.99 6.92
CA GLU A 25 -15.31 0.72 5.73
C GLU A 25 -14.04 -0.05 6.10
N ALA A 26 -13.80 -1.18 5.41
CA ALA A 26 -12.55 -1.90 5.53
C ALA A 26 -11.40 -1.05 4.96
N ARG A 27 -10.22 -1.13 5.60
CA ARG A 27 -8.99 -0.46 5.13
C ARG A 27 -8.71 -0.86 3.69
N ARG A 28 -8.54 0.13 2.81
CA ARG A 28 -8.11 -0.06 1.43
C ARG A 28 -6.64 0.29 1.29
N ASP A 29 -5.87 -0.57 0.63
CA ASP A 29 -4.51 -0.24 0.24
C ASP A 29 -4.58 0.61 -1.05
N HIS A 30 -4.07 1.83 -0.99
CA HIS A 30 -4.10 2.79 -2.09
C HIS A 30 -2.84 2.76 -2.96
N ARG A 31 -1.89 1.86 -2.64
CA ARG A 31 -0.65 1.72 -3.40
C ARG A 31 -0.92 1.02 -4.72
N LEU A 32 -0.29 1.54 -5.78
CA LEU A 32 -0.37 0.98 -7.12
C LEU A 32 0.79 -0.01 -7.35
N PRO A 33 0.60 -1.08 -8.13
CA PRO A 33 1.69 -1.96 -8.48
C PRO A 33 2.70 -1.24 -9.37
N LEU A 34 3.99 -1.36 -9.05
CA LEU A 34 5.09 -0.76 -9.83
C LEU A 34 5.37 -1.53 -11.13
N HIS A 35 5.05 -2.83 -11.16
CA HIS A 35 5.04 -3.65 -12.37
C HIS A 35 3.64 -4.24 -12.56
N GLN A 36 3.02 -3.96 -13.71
CA GLN A 36 1.86 -4.74 -14.13
C GLN A 36 2.35 -6.16 -14.43
N PRO A 37 1.67 -7.23 -14.01
CA PRO A 37 2.08 -8.57 -14.38
C PRO A 37 2.15 -8.64 -15.91
N THR A 38 3.35 -8.89 -16.43
CA THR A 38 3.55 -9.33 -17.80
C THR A 38 2.82 -10.67 -17.93
N GLY A 39 1.55 -10.61 -18.32
CA GLY A 39 0.80 -11.78 -18.73
C GLY A 39 1.34 -12.27 -20.06
N THR A 40 2.40 -13.07 -20.02
CA THR A 40 2.79 -14.01 -21.10
C THR A 40 3.47 -15.21 -20.45
N ASP A 41 2.72 -15.93 -19.61
CA ASP A 41 2.94 -17.37 -19.42
C ASP A 41 1.83 -18.08 -20.19
N CYS A 42 2.02 -18.21 -21.50
CA CYS A 42 1.33 -19.20 -22.31
C CYS A 42 2.25 -20.42 -22.39
N PRO A 43 1.97 -21.55 -21.72
CA PRO A 43 2.74 -22.77 -21.93
C PRO A 43 2.15 -23.51 -23.13
N GLY A 44 2.88 -23.53 -24.25
CA GLY A 44 2.51 -24.36 -25.40
C GLY A 44 3.19 -23.99 -26.73
N THR A 45 4.49 -24.19 -26.83
CA THR A 45 5.17 -24.29 -28.13
C THR A 45 4.86 -25.65 -28.77
N MET A 46 4.18 -25.66 -29.92
CA MET A 46 4.41 -26.67 -30.95
C MET A 46 4.63 -25.93 -32.27
N ASN A 47 5.86 -26.05 -32.77
CA ASN A 47 6.35 -25.44 -34.00
C ASN A 47 5.72 -26.11 -35.22
N GLN A 48 5.18 -25.33 -36.16
CA GLN A 48 5.48 -25.56 -37.58
C GLN A 48 5.29 -24.27 -38.40
N SER A 49 6.42 -23.82 -38.98
CA SER A 49 6.58 -22.97 -40.17
C SER A 49 5.62 -21.80 -40.38
N ASP A 50 6.15 -20.58 -40.27
CA ASP A 50 6.26 -19.70 -41.45
C ASP A 50 7.31 -18.60 -41.23
N ILE A 51 8.16 -18.45 -42.23
CA ILE A 51 9.19 -17.42 -42.36
C ILE A 51 8.48 -16.13 -42.78
N GLU A 52 8.37 -15.15 -41.90
CA GLU A 52 8.06 -13.77 -42.30
C GLU A 52 9.11 -12.79 -41.78
N LEU A 53 9.81 -12.19 -42.74
CA LEU A 53 10.72 -11.08 -42.57
C LEU A 53 9.89 -9.79 -42.43
N LYS A 54 9.77 -9.23 -41.22
CA LYS A 54 9.22 -7.87 -41.06
C LYS A 54 10.33 -6.84 -41.17
N SER A 55 10.35 -6.17 -42.33
CA SER A 55 11.19 -5.02 -42.65
C SER A 55 10.95 -3.86 -41.68
N VAL A 56 12.05 -3.28 -41.18
CA VAL A 56 12.07 -1.99 -40.46
C VAL A 56 11.75 -0.84 -41.43
N PRO A 57 10.89 0.11 -41.03
CA PRO A 57 11.25 1.51 -41.21
C PRO A 57 11.07 2.31 -39.90
N GLU A 58 12.22 2.80 -39.46
CA GLU A 58 12.58 4.03 -38.76
C GLU A 58 11.50 5.11 -38.46
N LYS A 59 11.48 5.51 -37.16
CA LYS A 59 11.13 6.83 -36.55
C LYS A 59 9.67 7.32 -36.59
N THR A 60 8.99 7.18 -35.45
CA THR A 60 8.36 8.33 -34.76
C THR A 60 8.46 8.10 -33.25
N SER A 61 9.19 8.99 -32.59
CA SER A 61 9.53 8.95 -31.18
C SER A 61 8.30 9.17 -30.29
N VAL A 62 7.45 8.16 -30.11
CA VAL A 62 6.62 8.09 -28.92
C VAL A 62 7.48 7.40 -27.88
N SER A 63 7.98 8.20 -26.94
CA SER A 63 8.73 7.79 -25.76
C SER A 63 7.84 6.92 -24.85
N GLY A 64 7.50 5.72 -25.31
CA GLY A 64 7.13 4.62 -24.46
C GLY A 64 8.38 4.20 -23.70
N GLN A 65 8.75 4.98 -22.68
CA GLN A 65 9.70 4.54 -21.69
C GLN A 65 9.08 3.30 -21.04
N THR A 66 9.48 2.13 -21.50
CA THR A 66 9.54 0.95 -20.66
C THR A 66 10.40 1.36 -19.47
N ARG A 67 9.77 1.88 -18.41
CA ARG A 67 10.43 2.20 -17.15
C ARG A 67 10.86 0.85 -16.57
N THR A 68 11.99 0.33 -17.05
CA THR A 68 12.83 -0.60 -16.29
C THR A 68 13.52 0.21 -15.19
N SER A 69 12.73 0.94 -14.41
CA SER A 69 13.24 1.56 -13.20
C SER A 69 13.32 0.42 -12.20
N SER A 70 14.54 0.04 -11.84
CA SER A 70 14.82 -0.82 -10.69
C SER A 70 14.45 -0.07 -9.40
N ALA A 71 13.18 0.26 -9.26
CA ALA A 71 12.59 0.95 -8.13
C ALA A 71 11.74 -0.04 -7.35
N LEU A 72 11.90 -0.08 -6.03
CA LEU A 72 11.05 -0.85 -5.14
C LEU A 72 9.83 -0.03 -4.73
N ILE A 73 10.02 1.26 -4.48
CA ILE A 73 8.96 2.21 -4.16
C ILE A 73 9.18 3.47 -5.00
N GLU A 74 8.13 3.95 -5.64
CA GLU A 74 8.14 5.22 -6.37
C GLU A 74 6.97 6.09 -5.88
N VAL A 75 7.30 7.29 -5.42
CA VAL A 75 6.31 8.27 -4.93
C VAL A 75 6.31 9.44 -5.89
N GLN A 76 5.14 9.79 -6.42
CA GLN A 76 4.96 10.89 -7.37
C GLN A 76 3.94 11.89 -6.83
N ASN A 77 4.44 13.07 -6.44
CA ASN A 77 3.67 14.23 -6.01
C ASN A 77 2.64 13.88 -4.94
N ALA A 78 3.03 13.00 -4.00
CA ALA A 78 2.12 12.44 -3.04
C ALA A 78 1.94 13.36 -1.82
N SER A 79 0.70 13.50 -1.38
CA SER A 79 0.33 14.23 -0.15
C SER A 79 -0.45 13.32 0.78
N PHE A 80 0.00 13.14 2.02
CA PHE A 80 -0.57 12.21 2.99
C PHE A 80 -1.38 12.91 4.07
N ALA A 81 -2.61 12.43 4.30
CA ALA A 81 -3.52 12.92 5.33
C ALA A 81 -4.09 11.75 6.13
N TRP A 82 -4.52 11.99 7.37
CA TRP A 82 -5.13 10.95 8.21
C TRP A 82 -6.58 10.63 7.87
N ASN A 83 -7.26 11.57 7.22
CA ASN A 83 -8.64 11.44 6.79
C ASN A 83 -8.76 11.82 5.31
N ILE A 84 -9.69 11.20 4.61
CA ILE A 84 -10.03 11.56 3.23
C ILE A 84 -10.57 13.01 3.25
N GLY A 85 -9.94 13.91 2.49
CA GLY A 85 -10.28 15.33 2.49
C GLY A 85 -9.79 16.12 3.72
N GLY A 86 -9.00 15.50 4.61
CA GLY A 86 -8.35 16.19 5.72
C GLY A 86 -7.15 17.04 5.28
N GLN A 87 -6.62 17.85 6.20
CA GLN A 87 -5.40 18.61 5.96
C GLN A 87 -4.18 17.66 5.84
N PRO A 88 -3.40 17.74 4.75
CA PRO A 88 -2.25 16.88 4.56
C PRO A 88 -1.10 17.27 5.51
N VAL A 89 -0.57 16.27 6.22
CA VAL A 89 0.57 16.42 7.15
C VAL A 89 1.90 16.44 6.40
N VAL A 90 1.98 15.67 5.31
CA VAL A 90 3.12 15.63 4.39
C VAL A 90 2.59 15.97 3.01
N GLN A 91 3.24 16.90 2.31
CA GLN A 91 2.74 17.51 1.09
C GLN A 91 3.78 17.43 -0.03
N ASP A 92 3.30 17.15 -1.24
CA ASP A 92 4.05 17.25 -2.50
C ASP A 92 5.40 16.53 -2.49
N VAL A 93 5.45 15.31 -1.94
CA VAL A 93 6.68 14.52 -1.92
C VAL A 93 6.82 13.67 -3.17
N SER A 94 8.01 13.70 -3.77
CA SER A 94 8.40 12.87 -4.91
C SER A 94 9.78 12.28 -4.68
N PHE A 95 9.88 10.96 -4.66
CA PHE A 95 11.16 10.25 -4.50
C PHE A 95 11.05 8.79 -4.95
N THR A 96 12.20 8.15 -5.11
CA THR A 96 12.29 6.74 -5.52
C THR A 96 13.24 6.01 -4.59
N ILE A 97 12.82 4.85 -4.09
CA ILE A 97 13.65 3.94 -3.30
C ILE A 97 13.98 2.71 -4.15
N LYS A 98 15.26 2.41 -4.30
CA LYS A 98 15.75 1.26 -5.07
C LYS A 98 15.84 0.00 -4.18
N PRO A 99 15.76 -1.21 -4.73
CA PRO A 99 16.06 -2.41 -3.99
C PRO A 99 17.52 -2.42 -3.52
N TYR A 100 17.80 -3.17 -2.45
CA TYR A 100 19.15 -3.33 -1.87
C TYR A 100 19.81 -2.03 -1.39
N GLN A 101 19.00 -1.03 -1.02
CA GLN A 101 19.48 0.26 -0.53
C GLN A 101 19.08 0.49 0.93
N PHE A 102 19.98 1.11 1.70
CA PHE A 102 19.66 1.63 3.03
C PHE A 102 19.37 3.14 2.94
N THR A 103 18.12 3.52 3.21
CA THR A 103 17.63 4.90 3.04
C THR A 103 17.22 5.48 4.37
N PHE A 104 17.68 6.70 4.66
CA PHE A 104 17.31 7.44 5.86
C PHE A 104 16.33 8.57 5.54
N ILE A 105 15.38 8.79 6.44
CA ILE A 105 14.50 9.96 6.44
C ILE A 105 14.87 10.81 7.65
N VAL A 106 15.36 12.03 7.40
CA VAL A 106 15.84 12.95 8.45
C VAL A 106 15.01 14.23 8.40
N GLY A 107 14.71 14.79 9.58
CA GLY A 107 14.00 16.05 9.70
C GLY A 107 13.58 16.35 11.13
N PRO A 108 13.11 17.58 11.41
CA PRO A 108 12.70 18.03 12.74
C PRO A 108 11.61 17.16 13.39
N VAL A 109 11.46 17.24 14.71
CA VAL A 109 10.34 16.61 15.42
C VAL A 109 9.02 17.19 14.90
N GLY A 110 8.01 16.34 14.69
CA GLY A 110 6.71 16.78 14.18
C GLY A 110 6.64 17.01 12.66
N SER A 111 7.73 16.83 11.90
CA SER A 111 7.76 17.04 10.44
C SER A 111 7.00 15.98 9.61
N GLY A 112 6.24 15.08 10.24
CA GLY A 112 5.47 14.06 9.54
C GLY A 112 6.22 12.81 9.08
N LYS A 113 7.45 12.52 9.57
CA LYS A 113 8.23 11.33 9.16
C LYS A 113 7.48 10.01 9.36
N SER A 114 6.88 9.82 10.53
CA SER A 114 6.07 8.63 10.83
C SER A 114 4.84 8.56 9.92
N THR A 115 4.22 9.71 9.61
CA THR A 115 3.09 9.80 8.66
C THR A 115 3.51 9.45 7.24
N LEU A 116 4.71 9.85 6.81
CA LEU A 116 5.28 9.47 5.52
C LEU A 116 5.47 7.95 5.44
N LEU A 117 6.08 7.34 6.47
CA LEU A 117 6.27 5.88 6.51
C LEU A 117 4.94 5.13 6.47
N LYS A 118 3.94 5.59 7.25
CA LYS A 118 2.58 5.05 7.23
C LYS A 118 1.90 5.20 5.85
N GLY A 119 2.16 6.31 5.16
CA GLY A 119 1.73 6.51 3.78
C GLY A 119 2.33 5.49 2.82
N LEU A 120 3.63 5.19 2.96
CA LEU A 120 4.31 4.16 2.16
C LEU A 120 3.82 2.73 2.45
N LEU A 121 3.30 2.49 3.66
CA LEU A 121 2.65 1.23 4.08
C LEU A 121 1.18 1.16 3.64
N GLY A 122 0.63 2.23 3.07
CA GLY A 122 -0.79 2.35 2.72
C GLY A 122 -1.72 2.52 3.93
N GLU A 123 -1.20 2.87 5.11
CA GLU A 123 -2.02 3.10 6.31
C GLU A 123 -2.78 4.43 6.27
N THR A 124 -2.21 5.43 5.62
CA THR A 124 -2.85 6.74 5.44
C THR A 124 -3.22 6.93 3.97
N PRO A 125 -4.41 7.49 3.68
CA PRO A 125 -4.78 7.81 2.31
C PRO A 125 -3.85 8.88 1.73
N SER A 126 -3.53 8.71 0.45
CA SER A 126 -2.93 9.77 -0.35
C SER A 126 -4.05 10.69 -0.85
N SER A 127 -4.02 11.94 -0.42
CA SER A 127 -4.97 12.99 -0.83
C SER A 127 -4.73 13.47 -2.27
N GLN A 128 -3.49 13.39 -2.72
CA GLN A 128 -3.02 13.77 -4.04
C GLN A 128 -1.79 12.94 -4.38
N GLY A 129 -1.57 12.67 -5.67
CA GLY A 129 -0.43 11.90 -6.16
C GLY A 129 -0.59 10.40 -5.99
N PHE A 130 0.49 9.68 -6.25
CA PHE A 130 0.48 8.21 -6.28
C PHE A 130 1.71 7.63 -5.59
N VAL A 131 1.50 6.47 -4.94
CA VAL A 131 2.57 5.62 -4.41
C VAL A 131 2.53 4.32 -5.17
N TYR A 132 3.62 4.00 -5.86
CA TYR A 132 3.84 2.75 -6.55
C TYR A 132 4.74 1.85 -5.71
N SER A 133 4.37 0.58 -5.54
CA SER A 133 5.12 -0.42 -4.79
C SER A 133 5.38 -1.67 -5.64
N GLY A 134 6.61 -2.17 -5.61
CA GLY A 134 6.99 -3.44 -6.21
C GLY A 134 6.66 -4.66 -5.35
N SER A 135 6.26 -4.47 -4.09
CA SER A 135 5.88 -5.53 -3.15
C SER A 135 4.66 -5.13 -2.33
N ASN A 136 3.78 -6.09 -2.06
CA ASN A 136 2.67 -5.91 -1.12
C ASN A 136 3.08 -6.17 0.33
N GLN A 137 4.22 -6.83 0.55
CA GLN A 137 4.74 -7.16 1.87
C GLN A 137 5.80 -6.16 2.31
N ALA A 138 5.68 -5.68 3.55
CA ALA A 138 6.66 -4.84 4.22
C ALA A 138 6.68 -5.18 5.71
N ALA A 139 7.87 -5.26 6.29
CA ALA A 139 8.04 -5.28 7.74
C ALA A 139 8.10 -3.84 8.25
N TYR A 140 7.44 -3.58 9.38
CA TYR A 140 7.40 -2.25 9.98
C TYR A 140 7.57 -2.34 11.49
N ALA A 141 8.39 -1.45 12.04
CA ALA A 141 8.56 -1.25 13.46
C ALA A 141 8.07 0.15 13.81
N GLU A 142 7.03 0.21 14.65
CA GLU A 142 6.42 1.45 15.11
C GLU A 142 7.32 2.22 16.07
N GLN A 143 7.10 3.53 16.17
CA GLN A 143 7.80 4.36 17.17
C GLN A 143 7.47 3.93 18.60
N THR A 144 6.23 3.51 18.83
CA THR A 144 5.79 2.89 20.09
C THR A 144 5.65 1.39 19.85
N SER A 145 6.53 0.61 20.48
CA SER A 145 6.53 -0.85 20.31
C SER A 145 5.21 -1.47 20.76
N TRP A 146 4.72 -2.41 19.96
CA TRP A 146 3.61 -3.29 20.34
C TRP A 146 4.17 -4.69 20.63
N ILE A 147 3.99 -5.17 21.86
CA ILE A 147 4.47 -6.47 22.34
C ILE A 147 3.25 -7.26 22.83
N GLN A 148 3.12 -8.49 22.35
CA GLN A 148 2.06 -9.41 22.72
C GLN A 148 2.38 -10.11 24.05
N ASN A 149 1.33 -10.49 24.77
CA ASN A 149 1.44 -11.28 26.00
C ASN A 149 1.91 -12.70 25.64
N GLY A 150 3.21 -12.94 25.75
CA GLY A 150 3.86 -14.20 25.41
C GLY A 150 5.36 -14.15 25.75
N THR A 151 6.09 -15.16 25.32
CA THR A 151 7.55 -15.19 25.44
C THR A 151 8.20 -14.17 24.50
N VAL A 152 9.46 -13.83 24.78
CA VAL A 152 10.26 -12.98 23.89
C VAL A 152 10.42 -13.64 22.51
N GLN A 153 10.57 -14.97 22.48
CA GLN A 153 10.70 -15.72 21.23
C GLN A 153 9.43 -15.63 20.37
N GLU A 154 8.25 -15.77 20.98
CA GLU A 154 6.96 -15.65 20.28
C GLU A 154 6.80 -14.27 19.63
N ASN A 155 7.13 -13.21 20.37
CA ASN A 155 7.10 -11.83 19.86
C ASN A 155 8.06 -11.59 18.68
N ILE A 156 9.23 -12.24 18.67
CA ILE A 156 10.21 -12.11 17.58
C ILE A 156 9.74 -12.88 16.34
N LEU A 157 9.16 -14.06 16.52
CA LEU A 157 8.69 -14.90 15.42
C LEU A 157 7.32 -14.47 14.87
N GLY A 158 6.56 -13.66 15.63
CA GLY A 158 5.22 -13.22 15.26
C GLY A 158 4.18 -14.34 15.32
N ILE A 159 4.37 -15.30 16.22
CA ILE A 159 3.51 -16.49 16.42
C ILE A 159 2.66 -16.38 17.68
#